data_AF-A0A8C8DGC5-F1
#
_entry.id   AF-A0A8C8DGC5-F1
#
_cell.length_a   1.000
_cell.length_b   1.000
_cell.length_c   1.000
_cell.angle_alpha   90.00
_cell.angle_beta   90.00
_cell.angle_gamma   90.00
#
_symmetry.space_group_name_H-M   'P 1'
#
loop_
_entity.id
_entity.type
_entity.pdbx_description
1 polymer ?
#
loop_
_entity_poly.entity_id
_entity_poly.type
_entity_poly.pdbx_seq_one_letter_code
_entity_poly.pdbx_strand_id
1 'polypeptide(L)'
;LEKVHTLAMTAVSFYQIDFTFDRRVMSGILNECRELLHQAIRRHLTAKSHSRVSHVFNHFADCDFLAALYGPSEVYRAHLQKICNGLNKMLDDGNL
;
A
#
# COMPACT_ATOMS: atom_id res chain seq x y z
N LEU A 1 8.95 -6.83 -7.08
CA LEU A 1 9.88 -6.17 -6.10
C LEU A 1 9.58 -6.74 -4.71
N GLU A 2 10.53 -7.34 -3.99
CA GLU A 2 10.25 -8.08 -2.73
C GLU A 2 9.37 -7.29 -1.74
N LYS A 3 9.62 -5.99 -1.57
CA LYS A 3 8.82 -5.14 -0.66
C LYS A 3 7.40 -4.86 -1.12
N VAL A 4 7.18 -4.75 -2.44
CA VAL A 4 5.83 -4.59 -3.00
C VAL A 4 5.03 -5.89 -2.81
N HIS A 5 5.70 -7.04 -2.91
CA HIS A 5 5.12 -8.34 -2.58
C HIS A 5 4.73 -8.43 -1.10
N THR A 6 5.62 -8.05 -0.18
CA THR A 6 5.28 -7.95 1.26
C THR A 6 4.08 -7.04 1.49
N LEU A 7 4.06 -5.85 0.89
CA LEU A 7 2.94 -4.90 1.01
C LEU A 7 1.61 -5.52 0.61
N ALA A 8 1.56 -6.21 -0.55
CA ALA A 8 0.34 -6.83 -1.04
C ALA A 8 -0.15 -7.95 -0.10
N MET A 9 0.74 -8.84 0.34
CA MET A 9 0.39 -9.90 1.30
C MET A 9 -0.12 -9.32 2.63
N THR A 10 0.54 -8.29 3.16
CA THR A 10 0.10 -7.64 4.40
C THR A 10 -1.28 -6.98 4.23
N ALA A 11 -1.53 -6.30 3.10
CA ALA A 11 -2.82 -5.68 2.82
C ALA A 11 -3.96 -6.70 2.75
N VAL A 12 -3.73 -7.82 2.07
CA VAL A 12 -4.69 -8.93 2.01
C VAL A 12 -4.91 -9.54 3.39
N SER A 13 -3.84 -9.80 4.15
CA SER A 13 -3.93 -10.42 5.47
C SER A 13 -4.73 -9.56 6.45
N PHE A 14 -4.48 -8.25 6.46
CA PHE A 14 -5.22 -7.30 7.30
C PHE A 14 -6.70 -7.17 6.93
N TYR A 15 -7.06 -7.47 5.68
CA TYR A 15 -8.46 -7.51 5.26
C TYR A 15 -9.14 -8.84 5.59
N GLN A 16 -8.43 -9.97 5.43
CA GLN A 16 -9.00 -11.30 5.58
C GLN A 16 -9.07 -11.79 7.03
N ILE A 17 -8.20 -11.27 7.91
CA ILE A 17 -8.10 -11.73 9.30
C ILE A 17 -8.51 -10.59 10.22
N ASP A 18 -9.65 -10.78 10.88
CA ASP A 18 -10.18 -9.80 11.84
C ASP A 18 -9.16 -9.48 12.95
N PHE A 19 -9.17 -8.22 13.40
CA PHE A 19 -8.34 -7.71 14.50
C PHE A 19 -6.81 -7.75 14.27
N THR A 20 -6.34 -8.04 13.05
CA THR A 20 -4.90 -8.02 12.74
C THR A 20 -4.40 -6.69 12.18
N PHE A 21 -5.29 -5.83 11.70
CA PHE A 21 -4.92 -4.57 11.07
C PHE A 21 -4.14 -3.64 12.01
N ASP A 22 -2.93 -3.27 11.58
CA ASP A 22 -2.12 -2.22 12.20
C ASP A 22 -1.75 -1.14 11.17
N ARG A 23 -2.33 0.05 11.35
CA ARG A 23 -2.08 1.22 10.48
C ARG A 23 -0.61 1.65 10.45
N ARG A 24 0.14 1.49 11.54
CA ARG A 24 1.56 1.88 11.61
C ARG A 24 2.44 0.91 10.83
N VAL A 25 2.12 -0.39 10.89
CA VAL A 25 2.80 -1.41 10.09
C VAL A 25 2.59 -1.14 8.60
N MET A 26 1.33 -0.95 8.17
CA MET A 26 1.01 -0.67 6.77
C MET A 26 1.67 0.63 6.27
N SER A 27 1.58 1.71 7.07
CA SER A 27 2.25 2.99 6.80
C SER A 27 3.77 2.83 6.67
N GLY A 28 4.39 2.04 7.54
CA GLY A 28 5.82 1.74 7.51
C GLY A 28 6.25 1.08 6.19
N ILE A 29 5.55 0.01 5.78
CA ILE A 29 5.85 -0.71 4.53
C ILE A 29 5.69 0.19 3.30
N LEU A 30 4.64 1.04 3.28
CA LEU A 30 4.42 2.02 2.21
C LEU A 30 5.56 3.05 2.13
N ASN A 31 6.02 3.55 3.28
CA ASN A 31 7.16 4.46 3.33
C ASN A 31 8.47 3.77 2.87
N GLU A 32 8.71 2.52 3.24
CA GLU A 32 9.85 1.75 2.72
C GLU A 32 9.79 1.61 1.19
N CYS A 33 8.61 1.31 0.64
CA CYS A 33 8.40 1.26 -0.81
C CYS A 33 8.67 2.61 -1.48
N ARG A 34 8.26 3.72 -0.85
CA ARG A 34 8.53 5.09 -1.31
C ARG A 34 10.03 5.36 -1.39
N GLU A 35 10.78 5.03 -0.34
CA GLU A 35 12.22 5.26 -0.30
C GLU A 35 12.96 4.40 -1.33
N LEU A 36 12.58 3.14 -1.49
CA LEU A 36 13.14 2.27 -2.55
C LEU A 36 12.86 2.83 -3.95
N LEU A 37 11.64 3.31 -4.19
CA LEU A 37 11.30 3.91 -5.48
C LEU A 37 12.10 5.20 -5.72
N HIS A 38 12.23 6.06 -4.71
CA HIS A 38 13.08 7.25 -4.79
C HIS A 38 14.53 6.92 -5.10
N GLN A 39 15.09 5.88 -4.48
CA GLN A 39 16.45 5.41 -4.75
C GLN A 39 16.58 4.92 -6.21
N ALA A 40 15.62 4.14 -6.69
CA ALA A 40 15.62 3.60 -8.05
C ALA A 40 15.54 4.71 -9.12
N ILE A 41 14.75 5.76 -8.91
CA ILE A 41 14.53 6.81 -9.91
C ILE A 41 15.49 8.00 -9.80
N ARG A 42 16.31 8.06 -8.73
CA ARG A 42 17.11 9.23 -8.33
C ARG A 42 17.96 9.84 -9.45
N ARG A 43 18.54 8.99 -10.32
CA ARG A 43 19.45 9.42 -11.39
C ARG A 43 18.78 9.62 -12.74
N HIS A 44 17.50 9.25 -12.86
CA HIS A 44 16.83 9.11 -14.14
C HIS A 44 15.65 10.07 -14.30
N LEU A 45 15.09 10.58 -13.20
CA LEU A 45 13.90 11.41 -13.22
C LEU A 45 14.10 12.76 -12.54
N THR A 46 13.21 13.70 -12.88
CA THR A 46 13.25 15.07 -12.38
C THR A 46 12.65 15.20 -10.98
N ALA A 47 12.92 16.32 -10.31
CA ALA A 47 12.29 16.67 -9.04
C ALA A 47 10.76 16.61 -9.08
N LYS A 48 10.13 16.91 -10.23
CA LYS A 48 8.68 16.77 -10.44
C LYS A 48 8.22 15.32 -10.32
N SER A 49 8.99 14.35 -10.83
CA SER A 49 8.68 12.92 -10.66
C SER A 49 8.84 12.47 -9.21
N HIS A 50 9.88 12.94 -8.51
CA HIS A 50 10.03 12.68 -7.08
C HIS A 50 8.84 13.23 -6.28
N SER A 51 8.45 14.48 -6.52
CA SER A 51 7.28 15.07 -5.84
C SER A 51 5.99 14.27 -6.07
N ARG A 52 5.78 13.72 -7.28
CA ARG A 52 4.65 12.83 -7.57
C ARG A 52 4.70 11.54 -6.74
N VAL A 53 5.88 10.91 -6.63
CA VAL A 53 6.07 9.73 -5.78
C VAL A 53 5.74 10.07 -4.32
N SER A 54 6.31 11.16 -3.79
CA SER A 54 6.05 11.57 -2.41
C SER A 54 4.57 11.87 -2.18
N HIS A 55 3.90 12.56 -3.11
CA HIS A 55 2.47 12.86 -2.99
C HIS A 55 1.63 11.59 -2.85
N VAL A 56 1.84 10.60 -3.73
CA VAL A 56 1.08 9.35 -3.73
C VAL A 56 1.30 8.58 -2.44
N PHE A 57 2.56 8.37 -2.05
CA PHE A 57 2.85 7.58 -0.86
C PHE A 57 2.48 8.30 0.44
N ASN A 58 2.58 9.63 0.51
CA ASN A 58 2.15 10.39 1.69
C ASN A 58 0.64 10.23 1.93
N HIS A 59 -0.17 10.19 0.87
CA HIS A 59 -1.61 9.95 1.01
C HIS A 59 -1.90 8.52 1.47
N PHE A 60 -1.33 7.52 0.79
CA PHE A 60 -1.64 6.12 1.10
C PHE A 60 -1.03 5.63 2.42
N ALA A 61 0.09 6.21 2.85
CA ALA A 61 0.72 5.89 4.13
C ALA A 61 0.14 6.69 5.30
N ASP A 62 -0.84 7.57 5.07
CA ASP A 62 -1.48 8.30 6.15
C ASP A 62 -2.24 7.35 7.09
N CYS A 63 -1.96 7.44 8.39
CA CYS A 63 -2.52 6.52 9.37
C CYS A 63 -4.03 6.69 9.55
N ASP A 64 -4.58 7.89 9.35
CA ASP A 64 -6.00 8.14 9.50
C ASP A 64 -6.77 7.69 8.26
N PHE A 65 -6.20 7.89 7.07
CA PHE A 65 -6.68 7.26 5.83
C PHE A 65 -6.72 5.74 5.95
N LEU A 66 -5.63 5.11 6.39
CA LEU A 66 -5.56 3.67 6.57
C LEU A 66 -6.58 3.17 7.60
N ALA A 67 -6.76 3.89 8.71
CA ALA A 67 -7.75 3.56 9.72
C ALA A 67 -9.19 3.71 9.20
N ALA A 68 -9.46 4.68 8.32
CA ALA A 68 -10.75 4.83 7.67
C ALA A 68 -11.00 3.70 6.65
N LEU A 69 -9.98 3.33 5.88
CA LEU A 69 -10.06 2.31 4.83
C LEU A 69 -10.29 0.90 5.39
N TYR A 70 -9.55 0.51 6.44
CA TYR A 70 -9.67 -0.79 7.13
C TYR A 70 -10.66 -0.76 8.31
N GLY A 71 -11.25 0.40 8.59
CA GLY A 71 -12.20 0.56 9.67
C GLY A 71 -13.53 -0.13 9.39
N PRO A 72 -14.44 -0.17 10.38
CA PRO A 72 -15.73 -0.85 10.28
C PRO A 72 -16.73 -0.15 9.35
N SER A 73 -16.31 0.90 8.64
CA SER A 73 -17.18 1.65 7.72
C SER A 73 -17.55 0.79 6.52
N GLU A 74 -18.84 0.47 6.39
CA GLU A 74 -19.37 -0.29 5.25
C GLU A 74 -19.10 0.40 3.90
N VAL A 75 -18.99 1.73 3.89
CA VAL A 75 -18.72 2.52 2.68
C VAL A 75 -17.41 2.09 2.02
N TYR A 76 -16.37 1.83 2.80
CA TYR A 76 -15.04 1.47 2.28
C TYR A 76 -14.81 -0.03 2.21
N ARG A 77 -15.59 -0.84 2.94
CA ARG A 77 -15.46 -2.31 2.97
C ARG A 77 -15.53 -2.93 1.57
N ALA A 78 -16.49 -2.50 0.75
CA ALA A 78 -16.63 -2.98 -0.63
C ALA A 78 -15.47 -2.55 -1.54
N HIS A 79 -14.89 -1.37 -1.31
CA HIS A 79 -13.72 -0.91 -2.05
C HIS A 79 -12.47 -1.68 -1.64
N LEU A 80 -12.25 -1.86 -0.33
CA LEU A 80 -11.13 -2.62 0.20
C LEU A 80 -11.18 -4.07 -0.28
N GLN A 81 -12.35 -4.71 -0.29
CA GLN A 81 -12.52 -6.05 -0.87
C GLN A 81 -12.05 -6.12 -2.32
N LYS A 82 -12.45 -5.16 -3.17
CA LYS A 82 -12.05 -5.13 -4.58
C LYS A 82 -10.54 -4.94 -4.73
N ILE A 83 -9.93 -4.09 -3.90
CA ILE A 83 -8.48 -3.88 -3.87
C ILE A 83 -7.77 -5.19 -3.50
N CYS A 84 -8.16 -5.84 -2.39
CA CYS A 84 -7.55 -7.08 -1.93
C CYS A 84 -7.73 -8.22 -2.94
N ASN A 85 -8.87 -8.30 -3.62
CA ASN A 85 -9.07 -9.27 -4.70
C ASN A 85 -8.13 -9.02 -5.89
N GLY A 86 -7.92 -7.76 -6.27
CA GLY A 86 -6.96 -7.38 -7.30
C GLY A 86 -5.52 -7.73 -6.91
N LEU A 87 -5.14 -7.43 -5.66
CA LEU A 87 -3.82 -7.76 -5.12
C LEU A 87 -3.57 -9.27 -5.09
N ASN A 88 -4.51 -10.07 -4.60
CA ASN A 88 -4.41 -11.53 -4.62
C ASN A 88 -4.23 -12.07 -6.03
N LYS A 89 -5.04 -11.59 -6.99
CA LYS A 89 -4.90 -12.02 -8.39
C LYS A 89 -3.52 -11.69 -8.95
N MET A 90 -2.99 -10.49 -8.67
CA MET A 90 -1.64 -10.12 -9.13
C MET A 90 -0.54 -10.96 -8.46
N LEU A 91 -0.72 -11.34 -7.19
CA LEU A 91 0.18 -12.26 -6.48
C LEU A 91 0.15 -13.66 -7.11
N ASP A 92 -1.05 -14.21 -7.34
CA ASP A 92 -1.26 -15.53 -7.94
C ASP A 92 -0.69 -15.60 -9.37
N ASP A 93 -0.86 -14.54 -10.15
CA ASP A 93 -0.36 -14.44 -11.52
C ASP A 93 1.16 -14.14 -11.59
N GLY A 94 1.83 -13.88 -10.46
CA GLY A 94 3.25 -13.54 -10.41
C GLY A 94 3.60 -12.16 -11.01
N ASN A 95 2.63 -11.26 -11.08
CA ASN A 95 2.71 -9.95 -11.76
C ASN A 95 3.11 -8.78 -10.82
N LEU A 96 3.78 -9.08 -9.69
CA LEU A 96 4.06 -8.11 -8.61
C LEU A 96 5.55 -8.03 -8.19
#